data_AF-Q9BCW1-F1
#
_entry.id   AF-Q9BCW1-F1
#
_cell.length_a   1.000
_cell.length_b   1.000
_cell.length_c   1.000
_cell.angle_alpha   90.00
_cell.angle_beta   90.00
_cell.angle_gamma   90.00
#
_symmetry.space_group_name_H-M   'P 1'
#
loop_
_entity.id
_entity.type
_entity.pdbx_description
1 polymer ?
#
loop_
_entity_poly.entity_id
_entity_poly.type
_entity_poly.pdbx_seq_one_letter_code
_entity_poly.pdbx_strand_id
1 'polypeptide(L)' 'VNISPSKKGPLQHHNLLVCHVTDFYPGSIQVRWFLNGREETAGVVSTNLIRNGDWTFQILVMLEMMPQQGD' A
#
# COMPACT_ATOMS: atom_id res chain seq x y z
N VAL A 1 8.54 -1.14 -6.79
CA VAL A 1 7.43 -1.36 -5.83
C VAL A 1 8.00 -2.06 -4.61
N ASN A 2 7.76 -1.51 -3.42
CA ASN A 2 8.18 -2.14 -2.18
C ASN A 2 6.97 -2.36 -1.28
N ILE A 3 6.91 -3.51 -0.60
CA ILE A 3 5.85 -3.84 0.35
C ILE A 3 6.47 -3.99 1.73
N SER A 4 5.97 -3.25 2.71
CA SER A 4 6.49 -3.29 4.07
C SER A 4 5.38 -3.20 5.11
N PRO A 5 5.50 -3.92 6.24
CA PRO A 5 4.62 -3.70 7.38
C PRO A 5 4.91 -2.33 8.02
N SER A 6 3.86 -1.58 8.32
CA SER A 6 3.91 -0.40 9.18
C SER A 6 3.54 -0.81 10.59
N LYS A 7 4.49 -0.68 11.51
CA LYS A 7 4.27 -0.96 12.94
C LYS A 7 3.36 0.12 13.52
N LYS A 8 2.08 -0.18 13.72
CA LYS A 8 1.29 0.53 14.74
C LYS A 8 1.66 -0.07 16.11
N GLY A 9 1.63 0.75 17.17
CA GLY A 9 2.15 0.39 18.50
C GLY A 9 1.54 -0.90 19.08
N PRO A 10 2.12 -1.44 20.18
CA PRO A 10 1.90 -2.80 20.70
C PRO A 10 0.46 -3.19 21.08
N LEU A 11 -0.52 -2.29 20.95
CA LEU A 11 -1.92 -2.48 21.33
C LEU A 11 -2.90 -2.59 20.15
N GLN A 12 -2.43 -2.43 18.90
CA GLN A 12 -3.29 -2.54 17.73
C GLN A 12 -3.10 -3.90 17.06
N HIS A 13 -4.15 -4.73 17.10
CA HIS A 13 -4.21 -6.03 16.41
C HIS A 13 -4.37 -5.89 14.89
N HIS A 14 -4.36 -4.65 14.37
CA HIS A 14 -4.44 -4.33 12.96
C HIS A 14 -3.03 -4.05 12.42
N ASN A 15 -2.54 -4.92 11.54
CA ASN A 15 -1.29 -4.71 10.84
C ASN A 15 -1.58 -3.93 9.56
N LEU A 16 -0.80 -2.87 9.34
CA LEU A 16 -0.90 -2.05 8.15
C LEU A 16 0.20 -2.50 7.17
N LEU A 17 -0.18 -3.02 6.01
CA LEU A 17 0.77 -3.22 4.91
C LEU A 17 0.83 -1.95 4.08
N VAL A 18 2.04 -1.55 3.66
CA VAL A 18 2.27 -0.37 2.84
C VAL A 18 2.90 -0.81 1.52
N CYS A 19 2.19 -0.59 0.42
CA CYS A 19 2.72 -0.68 -0.93
C CYS A 19 3.24 0.71 -1.34
N HIS A 20 4.56 0.85 -1.39
CA HIS A 20 5.22 2.06 -1.86
C HIS A 20 5.60 1.89 -3.33
N VAL A 21 4.97 2.68 -4.19
CA VAL A 21 5.25 2.72 -5.62
C VAL A 21 5.94 4.04 -5.91
N THR A 22 7.17 3.98 -6.44
CA THR A 22 8.03 5.13 -6.72
C THR A 22 8.47 5.15 -8.18
N ASP A 23 9.05 6.28 -8.59
CA ASP A 23 9.82 6.44 -9.82
C ASP A 23 9.04 6.09 -11.10
N PHE A 24 7.72 6.32 -11.09
CA PHE A 24 6.85 6.03 -12.22
C PHE A 24 6.42 7.27 -13.00
N TYR A 25 6.14 7.09 -14.29
CA TYR A 25 5.62 8.08 -15.21
C TYR A 25 4.88 7.37 -16.37
N PRO A 26 3.75 7.89 -16.90
CA PRO A 26 3.03 9.10 -16.49
C PRO A 26 2.28 8.91 -15.15
N GLY A 27 1.59 9.95 -14.67
CA GLY A 27 0.96 9.96 -13.33
C GLY A 27 -0.31 9.11 -13.18
N SER A 28 -0.83 8.51 -14.26
CA SER A 28 -1.99 7.61 -14.18
C SER A 28 -1.52 6.21 -13.75
N ILE A 29 -2.06 5.71 -12.64
CA ILE A 29 -1.73 4.40 -12.10
C ILE A 29 -2.95 3.79 -11.39
N GLN A 30 -3.03 2.46 -11.38
CA GLN A 30 -3.96 1.70 -10.56
C GLN A 30 -3.19 0.69 -9.72
N VAL A 31 -3.42 0.70 -8.41
CA VAL A 31 -2.83 -0.25 -7.46
C VAL A 31 -3.97 -0.97 -6.76
N ARG A 32 -3.90 -2.31 -6.72
CA ARG A 32 -4.92 -3.18 -6.13
C ARG A 32 -4.26 -4.14 -5.16
N TRP A 33 -4.93 -4.39 -4.04
CA TRP A 33 -4.53 -5.41 -3.08
C TRP A 33 -5.24 -6.71 -3.37
N PHE A 34 -4.53 -7.82 -3.21
CA PHE A 34 -5.10 -9.15 -3.29
C PHE A 34 -4.64 -9.96 -2.08
N LEU A 35 -5.59 -10.62 -1.42
CA LEU A 35 -5.34 -11.59 -0.36
C LEU A 35 -5.80 -12.95 -0.85
N ASN A 36 -4.89 -13.93 -0.91
CA ASN A 36 -5.20 -15.28 -1.39
C ASN A 36 -5.95 -15.32 -2.75
N GLY A 37 -5.58 -14.40 -3.65
CA GLY A 37 -6.17 -14.28 -4.99
C GLY A 37 -7.51 -13.53 -5.07
N ARG A 38 -8.05 -13.03 -3.96
CA ARG A 38 -9.25 -12.19 -3.93
C ARG A 38 -8.88 -10.73 -3.76
N GLU A 39 -9.52 -9.85 -4.54
CA GLU A 39 -9.27 -8.41 -4.45
C GLU A 39 -9.80 -7.86 -3.12
N GLU A 40 -8.91 -7.19 -2.38
CA GLU A 40 -9.23 -6.53 -1.12
C GLU A 40 -9.46 -5.04 -1.36
N THR A 41 -10.63 -4.56 -0.93
CA THR A 41 -11.01 -3.14 -1.00
C THR A 41 -11.31 -2.57 0.39
N ALA A 42 -11.68 -3.42 1.35
CA ALA A 42 -11.88 -3.03 2.73
C ALA A 42 -10.53 -2.67 3.38
N GLY A 43 -10.47 -1.55 4.09
CA GLY A 43 -9.24 -1.11 4.75
C GLY A 43 -8.13 -0.61 3.81
N VAL A 44 -8.41 -0.46 2.50
CA VAL A 44 -7.47 0.11 1.55
C VAL A 44 -7.54 1.64 1.59
N VAL A 45 -6.39 2.27 1.83
CA VAL A 45 -6.25 3.74 1.85
C VAL A 45 -5.05 4.14 0.98
N SER A 46 -5.20 5.18 0.17
CA SER A 46 -4.11 5.70 -0.65
C SER A 46 -3.78 7.15 -0.30
N THR A 47 -2.52 7.53 -0.45
CA THR A 47 -2.14 8.94 -0.47
C THR A 47 -2.57 9.57 -1.78
N ASN A 48 -2.65 10.90 -1.82
CA ASN A 48 -2.63 11.61 -3.09
C ASN A 48 -1.34 11.28 -3.87
N LEU A 49 -1.38 11.47 -5.18
CA LEU A 49 -0.20 11.35 -6.04
C LEU A 49 0.85 12.39 -5.63
N ILE A 50 2.06 11.94 -5.32
CA ILE A 50 3.18 12.80 -4.93
C ILE A 50 4.09 12.98 -6.15
N ARG A 51 4.46 14.22 -6.45
CA ARG A 51 5.42 14.54 -7.52
C ARG A 51 6.82 14.68 -6.93
N ASN A 52 7.80 13.99 -7.51
CA ASN A 52 9.17 13.90 -6.96
C ASN A 52 10.05 15.09 -7.35
N GLY A 53 9.67 15.87 -8.37
CA GLY A 53 10.46 17.01 -8.87
C GLY A 53 11.50 16.64 -9.94
N ASP A 54 11.65 15.35 -10.23
CA ASP A 54 12.52 14.78 -11.29
C ASP A 54 11.70 14.20 -12.45
N TRP A 55 10.48 14.71 -12.65
CA TRP A 55 9.47 14.22 -13.58
C TRP A 55 8.77 12.91 -13.22
N THR A 56 9.18 12.22 -12.15
CA THR A 56 8.50 11.01 -11.69
C THR A 56 7.48 11.28 -10.58
N PHE A 57 6.68 10.25 -10.28
CA PHE A 57 5.67 10.27 -9.23
C PHE A 57 5.88 9.13 -8.23
N GLN A 58 5.26 9.27 -7.06
CA GLN A 58 5.13 8.21 -6.08
C GLN A 58 3.72 8.19 -5.46
N ILE A 59 3.30 7.03 -4.96
CA ILE A 59 2.04 6.84 -4.22
C ILE A 59 2.25 5.75 -3.16
N LEU A 60 1.63 5.93 -1.99
CA LEU A 60 1.56 4.90 -0.96
C LEU A 60 0.13 4.36 -0.91
N VAL A 61 -0.02 3.04 -1.01
CA VAL A 61 -1.30 2.35 -0.90
C VAL A 61 -1.23 1.37 0.25
N MET A 62 -2.02 1.64 1.27
CA MET A 62 -2.01 0.94 2.55
C MET A 62 -3.19 -0.02 2.63
N LEU A 63 -2.99 -1.20 3.22
CA LEU A 63 -4.03 -2.17 3.53
C LEU A 63 -4.00 -2.45 5.03
N GLU A 64 -5.10 -2.19 5.72
CA GLU A 64 -5.29 -2.62 7.10
C GLU A 64 -5.86 -4.05 7.15
N MET A 65 -5.12 -4.99 7.72
CA MET A 65 -5.52 -6.40 7.80
C MET A 65 -5.00 -7.11 9.05
N MET A 66 -5.55 -8.29 9.33
CA MET A 66 -5.04 -9.22 10.34
C MET A 66 -4.39 -10.42 9.62
N PRO A 67 -3.05 -10.45 9.48
CA PRO A 67 -2.38 -11.53 8.76
C PRO A 67 -2.52 -12.85 9.51
N GLN A 68 -2.80 -13.91 8.75
CA GLN A 68 -2.75 -15.29 9.18
C GLN A 68 -1.48 -15.95 8.64
N GLN A 69 -1.08 -17.05 9.29
CA GLN A 69 0.05 -17.82 8.82
C GLN A 69 -0.29 -18.44 7.45
N GLY A 70 0.45 -18.05 6.41
CA GLY A 70 0.27 -18.56 5.04
C GLY A 70 -0.45 -17.62 4.09
N ASP A 71 -0.88 -16.43 4.57
CA ASP A 71 -1.25 -15.30 3.71
C ASP A 71 -0.04 -14.73 2.93
#